data_AF-A0A5E4DB90-F1
#
_entry.id   AF-A0A5E4DB90-F1
#
_cell.length_a   1.000
_cell.length_b   1.000
_cell.length_c   1.000
_cell.angle_alpha   90.00
_cell.angle_beta   90.00
_cell.angle_gamma   90.00
#
_symmetry.space_group_name_H-M   'P 1'
#
loop_
_entity.id
_entity.type
_entity.pdbx_description
1 polymer ?
#
loop_
_entity_poly.entity_id
_entity_poly.type
_entity_poly.pdbx_seq_one_letter_code
_entity_poly.pdbx_strand_id
1 'polypeptide(L)'
;DILEEIKTVCQCVEPIKSKICTPNPLLKPSQEESQIELADEKIGKKRKRKDDGENAKSVKKVIGDGTRDPCQPYSWISPTTGIVISDLTMEMNRFRLIGPLSHCILTEALKVASVHTGEEDTGETPHLWWSDMCKNPDSVSLHHRQEAVFELLGGITSPAEIPAGTILGLTVGDPRINLPPKRSRALSNPEKCQDNEKVRQLLLEGVPVECTHSFIWNQDICKSVTENKISDQDLNRKRSELLVPGSQLVLGPQESKIPILLIQQPGKVTGEERLGWGSGWDVLLPKGWGMAFWIPLIYRGARVGGLKEALMHSQYKRLPHIPGDFPDCPAGALFAEEQAKNLLEKYK
;
A
#
# COMPACT_ATOMS: atom_id res chain seq x y z
N ASP A 1 -0.20 -13.06 -21.06
CA ASP A 1 -1.43 -13.00 -21.89
C ASP A 1 -1.80 -11.56 -22.23
N ILE A 2 -2.41 -10.81 -21.32
CA ILE A 2 -2.91 -9.45 -21.60
C ILE A 2 -1.82 -8.48 -22.10
N LEU A 3 -0.60 -8.53 -21.55
CA LEU A 3 0.49 -7.65 -21.99
C LEU A 3 0.85 -7.85 -23.47
N GLU A 4 0.91 -9.11 -23.93
CA GLU A 4 1.23 -9.43 -25.32
C GLU A 4 0.07 -9.08 -26.27
N GLU A 5 -1.16 -9.25 -25.81
CA GLU A 5 -2.36 -8.81 -26.54
C GLU A 5 -2.36 -7.28 -26.72
N ILE A 6 -2.15 -6.49 -25.66
CA ILE A 6 -2.11 -5.03 -25.73
C ILE A 6 -0.97 -4.55 -26.64
N LYS A 7 0.23 -5.16 -26.55
CA LYS A 7 1.33 -4.82 -27.46
C LYS A 7 0.96 -5.05 -28.92
N THR A 8 0.30 -6.17 -29.21
CA THR A 8 -0.13 -6.52 -30.57
C THR A 8 -1.18 -5.56 -31.10
N VAL A 9 -2.22 -5.29 -30.30
CA VAL A 9 -3.34 -4.40 -30.68
C VAL A 9 -2.88 -2.96 -30.83
N CYS A 10 -2.05 -2.44 -29.91
CA CYS A 10 -1.57 -1.07 -29.95
C CYS A 10 -0.34 -0.87 -30.85
N GLN A 11 0.20 -1.95 -31.46
CA GLN A 11 1.41 -1.91 -32.27
C GLN A 11 2.62 -1.31 -31.54
N CYS A 12 2.73 -1.56 -30.23
CA CYS A 12 3.82 -1.06 -29.40
C CYS A 12 4.98 -2.05 -29.42
N VAL A 13 5.87 -1.92 -30.40
CA VAL A 13 6.99 -2.85 -30.64
C VAL A 13 8.33 -2.26 -30.19
N GLU A 14 8.48 -0.92 -30.20
CA GLU A 14 9.75 -0.28 -29.89
C GLU A 14 9.94 -0.12 -28.38
N PRO A 15 10.99 -0.73 -27.79
CA PRO A 15 11.27 -0.55 -26.38
C PRO A 15 11.80 0.86 -26.10
N ILE A 16 11.22 1.52 -25.11
CA ILE A 16 11.79 2.78 -24.61
C ILE A 16 13.02 2.42 -23.78
N LYS A 17 14.22 2.75 -24.27
CA LYS A 17 15.46 2.57 -23.50
C LYS A 17 15.40 3.46 -22.27
N SER A 18 15.25 2.86 -21.09
CA SER A 18 15.48 3.57 -19.83
C SER A 18 16.96 3.95 -19.73
N LYS A 19 17.27 5.20 -19.39
CA LYS A 19 18.65 5.69 -19.21
C LYS A 19 19.38 5.10 -17.99
N ILE A 20 18.93 3.98 -17.44
CA ILE A 20 19.55 3.33 -16.28
C ILE A 20 20.00 1.93 -16.69
N CYS A 21 21.10 1.88 -17.43
CA CYS A 21 21.88 0.67 -17.58
C CYS A 21 23.30 0.98 -17.09
N THR A 22 23.48 0.95 -15.77
CA THR A 22 24.79 0.75 -15.18
C THR A 22 24.76 -0.61 -14.49
N PRO A 23 25.40 -1.65 -15.06
CA PRO A 23 25.51 -2.93 -14.38
C PRO A 23 26.45 -2.74 -13.18
N ASN A 24 25.94 -2.82 -11.96
CA ASN A 24 26.80 -2.92 -10.78
C ASN A 24 27.14 -4.40 -10.55
N PRO A 25 28.42 -4.73 -10.30
CA PRO A 25 28.90 -6.11 -10.36
C PRO A 25 28.29 -6.98 -9.27
N LEU A 26 27.85 -8.17 -9.71
CA LEU A 26 27.39 -9.29 -8.90
C LEU A 26 28.26 -9.54 -7.67
N LEU A 27 27.67 -9.38 -6.48
CA LEU A 27 28.14 -10.07 -5.27
C LEU A 27 27.55 -11.49 -5.30
N LYS A 28 28.42 -12.49 -5.51
CA LYS A 28 28.08 -13.91 -5.48
C LYS A 28 27.43 -14.28 -4.13
N PRO A 29 26.45 -15.22 -4.10
CA PRO A 29 26.02 -15.83 -2.85
C PRO A 29 27.18 -16.68 -2.32
N SER A 30 27.58 -16.44 -1.07
CA SER A 30 28.46 -17.37 -0.35
C SER A 30 27.73 -18.70 -0.19
N GLN A 31 28.30 -19.76 -0.76
CA GLN A 31 27.90 -21.14 -0.48
C GLN A 31 28.18 -21.43 1.00
N GLU A 32 27.15 -21.66 1.81
CA GLU A 32 27.30 -22.40 3.06
C GLU A 32 27.26 -23.88 2.70
N GLU A 33 28.44 -24.48 2.57
CA GLU A 33 28.59 -25.93 2.61
C GLU A 33 28.23 -26.42 4.01
N SER A 34 27.28 -27.35 4.05
CA SER A 34 26.92 -28.15 5.19
C SER A 34 28.11 -29.00 5.66
N GLN A 35 28.59 -28.77 6.88
CA GLN A 35 29.34 -29.78 7.64
C GLN A 35 28.68 -29.99 9.00
N ILE A 36 28.35 -31.26 9.22
CA ILE A 36 27.86 -31.85 10.46
C ILE A 36 29.07 -32.06 11.37
N GLU A 37 29.08 -31.48 12.57
CA GLU A 37 29.74 -32.10 13.74
C GLU A 37 28.98 -31.76 15.04
N LEU A 38 28.76 -32.81 15.83
CA LEU A 38 28.15 -32.83 17.16
C LEU A 38 29.18 -32.39 18.22
N ALA A 39 28.81 -31.50 19.15
CA ALA A 39 29.24 -31.57 20.56
C ALA A 39 28.56 -30.51 21.46
N ASP A 40 27.77 -31.02 22.39
CA ASP A 40 27.53 -30.65 23.79
C ASP A 40 27.30 -29.21 24.30
N GLU A 41 26.35 -29.19 25.25
CA GLU A 41 25.85 -28.08 26.06
C GLU A 41 26.93 -27.28 26.79
N LYS A 42 26.78 -25.94 26.83
CA LYS A 42 26.82 -25.15 28.09
C LYS A 42 26.34 -23.70 27.94
N ILE A 43 25.62 -23.30 28.98
CA ILE A 43 25.02 -22.00 29.29
C ILE A 43 26.02 -20.83 29.23
N GLY A 44 25.63 -19.69 28.63
CA GLY A 44 26.45 -18.47 28.63
C GLY A 44 25.75 -17.17 28.20
N LYS A 45 25.41 -16.35 29.19
CA LYS A 45 25.19 -14.88 29.22
C LYS A 45 25.13 -14.09 27.89
N LYS A 46 24.00 -13.42 27.65
CA LYS A 46 23.82 -12.36 26.61
C LYS A 46 24.89 -11.27 26.74
N ARG A 47 25.81 -11.20 25.77
CA ARG A 47 26.68 -10.03 25.55
C ARG A 47 25.97 -9.01 24.67
N LYS A 48 25.69 -7.82 25.20
CA LYS A 48 25.30 -6.64 24.45
C LYS A 48 26.55 -6.14 23.69
N ARG A 49 26.59 -6.33 22.38
CA ARG A 49 27.65 -5.78 21.53
C ARG A 49 27.44 -4.25 21.48
N LYS A 50 28.42 -3.50 22.00
CA LYS A 50 28.58 -2.07 21.71
C LYS A 50 29.04 -1.98 20.25
N ASP A 51 28.33 -1.22 19.44
CA ASP A 51 28.71 -0.92 18.06
C ASP A 51 29.11 0.56 18.05
N ASP A 52 30.40 0.82 18.28
CA ASP A 52 31.05 2.09 17.98
C ASP A 52 31.68 1.91 16.58
N GLY A 53 31.09 2.55 15.58
CA GLY A 53 31.58 2.55 14.20
C GLY A 53 30.48 2.85 13.20
N GLU A 54 30.63 3.94 12.46
CA GLU A 54 29.77 4.32 11.33
C GLU A 54 29.85 3.26 10.21
N ASN A 55 29.13 2.16 10.39
CA ASN A 55 28.84 1.25 9.29
C ASN A 55 27.89 1.99 8.36
N ALA A 56 28.39 2.38 7.18
CA ALA A 56 27.60 2.88 6.07
C ALA A 56 26.38 1.97 5.90
N LYS A 57 25.21 2.44 6.33
CA LYS A 57 23.98 1.65 6.35
C LYS A 57 23.66 1.30 4.90
N SER A 58 23.86 0.05 4.52
CA SER A 58 23.38 -0.46 3.24
C SER A 58 21.85 -0.48 3.30
N VAL A 59 21.23 0.62 2.89
CA VAL A 59 19.78 0.69 2.73
C VAL A 59 19.43 -0.34 1.66
N LYS A 60 18.80 -1.45 2.08
CA LYS A 60 18.30 -2.46 1.15
C LYS A 60 17.32 -1.76 0.20
N LYS A 61 17.75 -1.53 -1.05
CA LYS A 61 16.87 -0.94 -2.05
C LYS A 61 15.70 -1.88 -2.26
N VAL A 62 14.48 -1.35 -2.16
CA VAL A 62 13.27 -2.09 -2.51
C VAL A 62 13.22 -2.14 -4.03
N ILE A 63 13.78 -3.21 -4.58
CA ILE A 63 13.66 -3.53 -6.00
C ILE A 63 12.22 -3.98 -6.22
N GLY A 64 11.59 -3.52 -7.31
CA GLY A 64 10.24 -3.93 -7.69
C GLY A 64 10.24 -5.39 -8.14
N ASP A 65 10.07 -5.64 -9.43
CA ASP A 65 10.25 -6.99 -9.98
C ASP A 65 11.74 -7.35 -10.07
N GLY A 66 12.29 -7.86 -8.95
CA GLY A 66 13.66 -8.37 -8.88
C GLY A 66 13.87 -9.73 -9.54
N THR A 67 12.81 -10.35 -10.06
CA THR A 67 12.87 -11.62 -10.80
C THR A 67 12.98 -11.43 -12.31
N ARG A 68 12.73 -10.22 -12.80
CA ARG A 68 12.83 -9.89 -14.22
C ARG A 68 14.28 -9.75 -14.69
N ASP A 69 14.54 -10.21 -15.91
CA ASP A 69 15.83 -9.99 -16.58
C ASP A 69 16.07 -8.46 -16.72
N PRO A 70 17.21 -7.92 -16.26
CA PRO A 70 17.57 -6.50 -16.43
C PRO A 70 17.49 -6.00 -17.86
N CYS A 71 17.62 -6.88 -18.85
CA CYS A 71 17.59 -6.55 -20.27
C CYS A 71 16.16 -6.45 -20.84
N GLN A 72 15.14 -6.90 -20.12
CA GLN A 72 13.77 -6.76 -20.58
C GLN A 72 13.28 -5.31 -20.44
N PRO A 73 12.68 -4.73 -21.49
CA PRO A 73 12.17 -3.37 -21.46
C PRO A 73 10.89 -3.27 -20.61
N TYR A 74 10.77 -2.22 -19.80
CA TYR A 74 9.59 -1.98 -18.94
C TYR A 74 8.50 -1.18 -19.66
N SER A 75 8.85 -0.54 -20.78
CA SER A 75 7.91 0.25 -21.54
C SER A 75 8.17 0.18 -23.04
N TRP A 76 7.09 0.27 -23.81
CA TRP A 76 7.07 0.20 -25.26
C TRP A 76 6.28 1.37 -25.81
N ILE A 77 6.70 1.92 -26.93
CA ILE A 77 6.00 2.99 -27.64
C ILE A 77 5.56 2.50 -29.01
N SER A 78 4.38 2.95 -29.43
CA SER A 78 3.90 2.82 -30.81
C SER A 78 4.22 4.12 -31.55
N PRO A 79 5.11 4.11 -32.56
CA PRO A 79 5.43 5.30 -33.34
C PRO A 79 4.23 5.84 -34.13
N THR A 80 3.28 4.97 -34.48
CA THR A 80 2.11 5.32 -35.30
C THR A 80 0.99 5.96 -34.49
N THR A 81 0.72 5.44 -33.29
CA THR A 81 -0.39 5.89 -32.44
C THR A 81 0.06 6.82 -31.31
N GLY A 82 1.35 6.86 -30.98
CA GLY A 82 1.88 7.58 -29.83
C GLY A 82 1.55 6.92 -28.48
N ILE A 83 0.93 5.74 -28.47
CA ILE A 83 0.58 5.01 -27.24
C ILE A 83 1.84 4.48 -26.57
N VAL A 84 1.96 4.72 -25.26
CA VAL A 84 3.03 4.17 -24.42
C VAL A 84 2.46 3.12 -23.48
N ILE A 85 2.93 1.89 -23.60
CA ILE A 85 2.65 0.80 -22.66
C ILE A 85 3.76 0.81 -21.61
N SER A 86 3.40 0.80 -20.33
CA SER A 86 4.35 0.63 -19.24
C SER A 86 3.90 -0.54 -18.35
N ASP A 87 4.73 -1.57 -18.25
CA ASP A 87 4.55 -2.68 -17.33
C ASP A 87 5.08 -2.28 -15.94
N LEU A 88 4.17 -2.24 -14.96
CA LEU A 88 4.42 -1.79 -13.59
C LEU A 88 4.30 -2.95 -12.58
N THR A 89 4.72 -4.15 -12.99
CA THR A 89 4.76 -5.32 -12.12
C THR A 89 5.59 -5.02 -10.85
N MET A 90 4.99 -5.27 -9.68
CA MET A 90 5.59 -5.03 -8.34
C MET A 90 6.00 -3.56 -8.04
N GLU A 91 5.41 -2.57 -8.72
CA GLU A 91 5.70 -1.15 -8.45
C GLU A 91 4.85 -0.53 -7.32
N MET A 92 3.67 -1.10 -7.05
CA MET A 92 2.75 -0.65 -6.02
C MET A 92 2.10 -1.83 -5.31
N ASN A 93 1.72 -1.63 -4.04
CA ASN A 93 1.00 -2.63 -3.27
C ASN A 93 -0.47 -2.24 -3.16
N ARG A 94 -1.34 -3.25 -3.13
CA ARG A 94 -2.77 -3.10 -2.87
C ARG A 94 -3.15 -3.95 -1.66
N PHE A 95 -3.71 -3.32 -0.64
CA PHE A 95 -4.33 -4.02 0.48
C PHE A 95 -5.83 -3.92 0.41
N ARG A 96 -6.52 -5.06 0.50
CA ARG A 96 -7.98 -5.12 0.54
C ARG A 96 -8.46 -5.29 1.98
N LEU A 97 -9.13 -4.28 2.52
CA LEU A 97 -9.76 -4.30 3.83
C LEU A 97 -11.25 -4.53 3.67
N ILE A 98 -11.76 -5.65 4.18
CA ILE A 98 -13.16 -6.05 4.03
C ILE A 98 -13.85 -6.01 5.38
N GLY A 99 -15.03 -5.39 5.45
CA GLY A 99 -15.90 -5.40 6.62
C GLY A 99 -16.37 -4.01 7.06
N PRO A 100 -17.39 -3.96 7.93
CA PRO A 100 -18.05 -2.71 8.32
C PRO A 100 -17.09 -1.75 9.05
N LEU A 101 -16.18 -2.28 9.89
CA LEU A 101 -15.21 -1.48 10.64
C LEU A 101 -13.97 -1.07 9.83
N SER A 102 -13.94 -1.33 8.52
CA SER A 102 -12.81 -0.93 7.67
C SER A 102 -12.59 0.58 7.68
N HIS A 103 -13.66 1.38 7.72
CA HIS A 103 -13.60 2.83 7.89
C HIS A 103 -12.89 3.25 9.17
N CYS A 104 -13.28 2.67 10.30
CA CYS A 104 -12.72 3.00 11.61
C CYS A 104 -11.24 2.62 11.67
N ILE A 105 -10.89 1.44 11.12
CA ILE A 105 -9.49 1.00 11.07
C ILE A 105 -8.66 1.97 10.22
N LEU A 106 -9.15 2.38 9.05
CA LEU A 106 -8.43 3.33 8.19
C LEU A 106 -8.26 4.70 8.86
N THR A 107 -9.35 5.28 9.38
CA THR A 107 -9.34 6.62 9.98
C THR A 107 -8.62 6.69 11.33
N GLU A 108 -8.50 5.58 12.06
CA GLU A 108 -7.70 5.53 13.28
C GLU A 108 -6.22 5.18 13.04
N ALA A 109 -5.91 4.42 11.99
CA ALA A 109 -4.54 4.01 11.68
C ALA A 109 -3.79 5.09 10.87
N LEU A 110 -4.49 5.78 9.97
CA LEU A 110 -3.91 6.76 9.07
C LEU A 110 -4.24 8.17 9.56
N LYS A 111 -3.25 9.05 9.49
CA LYS A 111 -3.45 10.49 9.68
C LYS A 111 -3.03 11.21 8.41
N VAL A 112 -3.83 12.20 8.02
CA VAL A 112 -3.55 13.04 6.87
C VAL A 112 -2.26 13.84 7.14
N ALA A 113 -1.45 14.01 6.10
CA ALA A 113 -0.22 14.77 6.18
C ALA A 113 -0.52 16.24 6.52
N SER A 114 0.13 16.80 7.53
CA SER A 114 0.04 18.23 7.79
C SER A 114 0.63 19.06 6.65
N VAL A 115 -0.03 20.17 6.32
CA VAL A 115 0.48 21.20 5.42
C VAL A 115 1.42 22.11 6.22
N HIS A 116 2.59 22.41 5.68
CA HIS A 116 3.50 23.38 6.27
C HIS A 116 3.19 24.76 5.66
N THR A 117 2.70 25.69 6.49
CA THR A 117 2.34 27.06 6.10
C THR A 117 3.39 28.11 6.48
N GLY A 118 4.52 27.70 7.07
CA GLY A 118 5.56 28.62 7.57
C GLY A 118 6.94 28.43 6.94
N GLU A 119 7.65 29.56 6.75
CA GLU A 119 9.09 29.63 6.55
C GLU A 119 9.81 29.27 7.87
N GLU A 120 9.85 27.98 8.23
CA GLU A 120 10.69 27.52 9.34
C GLU A 120 11.77 26.56 8.83
N ASP A 121 12.99 27.09 8.93
CA ASP A 121 14.33 26.52 8.81
C ASP A 121 14.75 25.78 7.52
N THR A 122 15.79 26.37 6.93
CA THR A 122 16.78 25.93 5.94
C THR A 122 17.47 24.59 6.26
N GLY A 123 16.72 23.57 6.67
CA GLY A 123 17.19 22.19 6.77
C GLY A 123 16.81 21.43 5.51
N GLU A 124 17.73 20.59 5.00
CA GLU A 124 17.44 19.65 3.91
C GLU A 124 16.29 18.72 4.32
N THR A 125 15.08 19.01 3.84
CA THR A 125 13.93 18.14 4.04
C THR A 125 13.93 17.07 2.96
N PRO A 126 13.85 15.77 3.31
CA PRO A 126 13.86 14.71 2.32
C PRO A 126 12.59 14.66 1.45
N HIS A 127 11.58 15.49 1.74
CA HIS A 127 10.29 15.52 1.05
C HIS A 127 10.02 16.87 0.37
N LEU A 128 11.02 17.40 -0.35
CA LEU A 128 10.93 18.64 -1.14
C LEU A 128 9.68 18.70 -2.02
N TRP A 129 9.28 17.57 -2.60
CA TRP A 129 8.07 17.49 -3.44
C TRP A 129 6.79 17.93 -2.69
N TRP A 130 6.69 17.66 -1.38
CA TRP A 130 5.55 18.07 -0.56
C TRP A 130 5.59 19.56 -0.27
N SER A 131 6.76 20.09 0.05
CA SER A 131 6.95 21.54 0.24
C SER A 131 6.63 22.31 -1.03
N ASP A 132 7.03 21.82 -2.20
CA ASP A 132 6.71 22.43 -3.49
C ASP A 132 5.20 22.39 -3.79
N MET A 133 4.53 21.28 -3.44
CA MET A 133 3.07 21.16 -3.53
C MET A 133 2.37 22.19 -2.63
N CYS A 134 2.87 22.37 -1.41
CA CYS A 134 2.33 23.33 -0.43
C CYS A 134 2.50 24.80 -0.85
N LYS A 135 3.44 25.13 -1.75
CA LYS A 135 3.58 26.50 -2.29
C LYS A 135 2.38 26.91 -3.14
N ASN A 136 1.67 25.96 -3.73
CA ASN A 136 0.49 26.24 -4.54
C ASN A 136 -0.78 26.28 -3.64
N PRO A 137 -1.47 27.44 -3.54
CA PRO A 137 -2.64 27.58 -2.67
C PRO A 137 -3.81 26.67 -3.06
N ASP A 138 -3.99 26.40 -4.35
CA ASP A 138 -5.09 25.54 -4.84
C ASP A 138 -4.89 24.11 -4.35
N SER A 139 -3.66 23.63 -4.47
CA SER A 139 -3.15 22.36 -3.99
C SER A 139 -3.33 22.17 -2.49
N VAL A 140 -3.05 23.21 -1.71
CA VAL A 140 -3.29 23.23 -0.26
C VAL A 140 -4.79 23.17 0.05
N SER A 141 -5.60 23.95 -0.66
CA SER A 141 -7.06 23.94 -0.47
C SER A 141 -7.67 22.58 -0.81
N LEU A 142 -7.16 21.92 -1.85
CA LEU A 142 -7.57 20.58 -2.26
C LEU A 142 -7.26 19.55 -1.18
N HIS A 143 -6.05 19.60 -0.61
CA HIS A 143 -5.63 18.68 0.44
C HIS A 143 -6.49 18.82 1.71
N HIS A 144 -6.88 20.05 2.09
CA HIS A 144 -7.84 20.25 3.19
C HIS A 144 -9.23 19.69 2.88
N ARG A 145 -9.70 19.78 1.62
CA ARG A 145 -10.96 19.13 1.21
C ARG A 145 -10.86 17.61 1.29
N GLN A 146 -9.74 17.03 0.87
CA GLN A 146 -9.47 15.59 0.97
C GLN A 146 -9.45 15.14 2.43
N GLU A 147 -8.82 15.91 3.32
CA GLU A 147 -8.82 15.68 4.76
C GLU A 147 -10.24 15.70 5.34
N ALA A 148 -11.02 16.74 5.04
CA ALA A 148 -12.41 16.85 5.52
C ALA A 148 -13.28 15.67 5.07
N VAL A 149 -13.15 15.23 3.81
CA VAL A 149 -13.84 14.03 3.32
C VAL A 149 -13.37 12.79 4.08
N PHE A 150 -12.06 12.62 4.27
CA PHE A 150 -11.50 11.47 4.99
C PHE A 150 -11.95 11.40 6.45
N GLU A 151 -12.06 12.54 7.14
CA GLU A 151 -12.59 12.61 8.50
C GLU A 151 -14.07 12.26 8.56
N LEU A 152 -14.85 12.73 7.57
CA LEU A 152 -16.27 12.42 7.43
C LEU A 152 -16.51 10.91 7.24
N LEU A 153 -15.63 10.22 6.49
CA LEU A 153 -15.65 8.76 6.36
C LEU A 153 -15.50 8.04 7.71
N GLY A 154 -14.89 8.67 8.72
CA GLY A 154 -14.76 8.13 10.07
C GLY A 154 -16.05 8.15 10.87
N GLY A 155 -17.02 9.01 10.49
CA GLY A 155 -18.36 9.03 11.06
C GLY A 155 -19.30 7.98 10.47
N ILE A 156 -19.08 7.59 9.20
CA ILE A 156 -19.91 6.60 8.51
C ILE A 156 -19.72 5.21 9.12
N THR A 157 -20.84 4.50 9.35
CA THR A 157 -20.81 3.23 10.09
C THR A 157 -20.40 2.04 9.24
N SER A 158 -20.64 2.09 7.92
CA SER A 158 -20.40 0.99 7.00
C SER A 158 -19.97 1.46 5.60
N PRO A 159 -18.98 0.80 4.97
CA PRO A 159 -18.58 1.09 3.59
C PRO A 159 -19.64 0.68 2.56
N ALA A 160 -20.67 -0.06 2.96
CA ALA A 160 -21.79 -0.41 2.12
C ALA A 160 -22.71 0.79 1.81
N GLU A 161 -22.68 1.83 2.64
CA GLU A 161 -23.53 3.03 2.47
C GLU A 161 -22.99 3.97 1.40
N ILE A 162 -21.69 3.90 1.12
CA ILE A 162 -21.02 4.76 0.14
C ILE A 162 -21.25 4.23 -1.28
N PRO A 163 -21.43 5.13 -2.27
CA PRO A 163 -21.53 4.75 -3.67
C PRO A 163 -20.40 3.83 -4.14
N ALA A 164 -20.78 2.81 -4.90
CA ALA A 164 -19.89 1.79 -5.42
C ALA A 164 -18.74 2.40 -6.25
N GLY A 165 -17.50 1.99 -5.99
CA GLY A 165 -16.35 2.39 -6.79
C GLY A 165 -15.86 3.82 -6.54
N THR A 166 -16.27 4.42 -5.42
CA THR A 166 -15.76 5.72 -4.97
C THR A 166 -14.23 5.72 -4.85
N ILE A 167 -13.58 6.76 -5.36
CA ILE A 167 -12.12 6.91 -5.32
C ILE A 167 -11.75 8.21 -4.60
N LEU A 168 -10.92 8.09 -3.56
CA LEU A 168 -10.38 9.22 -2.79
C LEU A 168 -8.85 9.18 -2.83
N GLY A 169 -8.24 10.23 -3.35
CA GLY A 169 -6.81 10.48 -3.23
C GLY A 169 -6.50 11.14 -1.90
N LEU A 170 -5.38 10.74 -1.28
CA LEU A 170 -4.98 11.27 0.01
C LEU A 170 -3.47 11.23 0.16
N THR A 171 -2.89 12.24 0.81
CA THR A 171 -1.50 12.17 1.29
C THR A 171 -1.51 11.99 2.79
N VAL A 172 -0.87 10.93 3.28
CA VAL A 172 -0.86 10.57 4.70
C VAL A 172 0.55 10.69 5.28
N GLY A 173 0.65 10.94 6.58
CA GLY A 173 1.89 10.79 7.32
C GLY A 173 2.26 9.32 7.51
N ASP A 174 3.45 9.04 8.04
CA ASP A 174 3.88 7.68 8.32
C ASP A 174 3.01 7.04 9.43
N PRO A 175 2.20 6.01 9.12
CA PRO A 175 1.26 5.44 10.09
C PRO A 175 1.97 4.73 11.24
N ARG A 176 3.26 4.39 11.10
CA ARG A 176 4.05 3.85 12.21
C ARG A 176 4.12 4.86 13.36
N ILE A 177 4.16 6.17 13.10
CA ILE A 177 4.29 7.19 14.15
C ILE A 177 3.11 7.15 15.13
N ASN A 178 1.91 6.85 14.62
CA ASN A 178 0.65 6.84 15.37
C ASN A 178 0.31 5.46 15.96
N LEU A 179 1.28 4.54 16.02
CA LEU A 179 1.05 3.18 16.50
C LEU A 179 0.70 3.17 18.00
N PRO A 180 -0.46 2.63 18.41
CA PRO A 180 -0.82 2.56 19.82
C PRO A 180 0.09 1.57 20.57
N PRO A 181 0.34 1.77 21.88
CA PRO A 181 1.21 0.90 22.67
C PRO A 181 0.64 -0.51 22.85
N LYS A 182 -0.68 -0.65 22.80
CA LYS A 182 -1.40 -1.91 22.85
C LYS A 182 -2.30 -2.04 21.64
N ARG A 183 -2.51 -3.28 21.19
CA ARG A 183 -3.50 -3.56 20.16
C ARG A 183 -4.89 -3.23 20.71
N SER A 184 -5.67 -2.49 19.95
CA SER A 184 -7.05 -2.14 20.26
C SER A 184 -7.90 -2.43 19.04
N ARG A 185 -9.20 -2.62 19.25
CA ARG A 185 -10.16 -2.68 18.15
C ARG A 185 -10.60 -1.26 17.84
N ALA A 186 -10.45 -0.82 16.59
CA ALA A 186 -11.02 0.44 16.14
C ALA A 186 -12.55 0.37 16.23
N LEU A 187 -13.16 1.46 16.71
CA LEU A 187 -14.60 1.57 16.90
C LEU A 187 -15.11 2.82 16.22
N SER A 188 -16.34 2.77 15.71
CA SER A 188 -16.99 3.96 15.21
C SER A 188 -17.12 4.98 16.33
N ASN A 189 -16.75 6.23 16.08
CA ASN A 189 -17.00 7.32 17.02
C ASN A 189 -18.24 8.09 16.56
N PRO A 190 -19.41 7.93 17.22
CA PRO A 190 -20.64 8.63 16.85
C PRO A 190 -20.49 10.16 16.92
N GLU A 191 -19.58 10.67 17.74
CA GLU A 191 -19.34 12.10 17.89
C GLU A 191 -18.76 12.75 16.62
N LYS A 192 -18.12 11.97 15.75
CA LYS A 192 -17.65 12.45 14.43
C LYS A 192 -18.79 12.62 13.41
N CYS A 193 -20.00 12.15 13.73
CA CYS A 193 -21.18 12.19 12.86
C CYS A 193 -22.13 13.37 13.15
N GLN A 194 -21.65 14.41 13.85
CA GLN A 194 -22.49 15.58 14.17
C GLN A 194 -22.93 16.36 12.91
N ASP A 195 -22.12 16.36 11.85
CA ASP A 195 -22.41 17.01 10.57
C ASP A 195 -23.28 16.14 9.65
N ASN A 196 -24.51 15.81 10.08
CA ASN A 196 -25.44 14.94 9.35
C ASN A 196 -25.68 15.38 7.89
N GLU A 197 -25.70 16.69 7.59
CA GLU A 197 -25.94 17.18 6.22
C GLU A 197 -24.78 16.83 5.27
N LYS A 198 -23.54 16.98 5.73
CA LYS A 198 -22.35 16.66 4.93
C LYS A 198 -22.25 15.15 4.71
N VAL A 199 -22.53 14.35 5.74
CA VAL A 199 -22.60 12.89 5.62
C VAL A 199 -23.64 12.52 4.57
N ARG A 200 -24.85 13.10 4.65
CA ARG A 200 -25.93 12.83 3.69
C ARG A 200 -25.53 13.20 2.26
N GLN A 201 -24.86 14.33 2.07
CA GLN A 201 -24.36 14.74 0.77
C GLN A 201 -23.34 13.72 0.23
N LEU A 202 -22.36 13.30 1.05
CA LEU A 202 -21.35 12.31 0.66
C LEU A 202 -21.98 10.95 0.29
N LEU A 203 -23.02 10.52 0.99
CA LEU A 203 -23.73 9.27 0.71
C LEU A 203 -24.53 9.32 -0.60
N LEU A 204 -25.09 10.49 -0.95
CA LEU A 204 -25.91 10.66 -2.16
C LEU A 204 -25.07 10.94 -3.41
N GLU A 205 -24.11 11.86 -3.30
CA GLU A 205 -23.32 12.36 -4.43
C GLU A 205 -21.98 11.63 -4.59
N GLY A 206 -21.48 10.99 -3.52
CA GLY A 206 -20.17 10.37 -3.48
C GLY A 206 -19.05 11.39 -3.25
N VAL A 207 -17.80 10.93 -3.35
CA VAL A 207 -16.63 11.79 -3.16
C VAL A 207 -16.52 12.77 -4.32
N PRO A 208 -16.30 14.08 -4.07
CA PRO A 208 -16.11 15.07 -5.12
C PRO A 208 -14.96 14.71 -6.06
N VAL A 209 -15.14 14.95 -7.36
CA VAL A 209 -14.17 14.60 -8.42
C VAL A 209 -12.79 15.21 -8.16
N GLU A 210 -12.74 16.42 -7.61
CA GLU A 210 -11.50 17.09 -7.23
C GLU A 210 -10.68 16.25 -6.24
N CYS A 211 -11.33 15.68 -5.23
CA CYS A 211 -10.70 14.89 -4.17
C CYS A 211 -10.17 13.53 -4.66
N THR A 212 -10.51 13.09 -5.87
CA THR A 212 -9.98 11.86 -6.48
C THR A 212 -8.51 11.98 -6.91
N HIS A 213 -7.93 13.20 -6.90
CA HIS A 213 -6.54 13.43 -7.27
C HIS A 213 -5.55 12.75 -6.29
N SER A 214 -4.62 11.94 -6.81
CA SER A 214 -3.55 11.31 -6.02
C SER A 214 -2.20 11.38 -6.73
N PHE A 215 -1.15 11.68 -5.96
CA PHE A 215 0.23 11.73 -6.45
C PHE A 215 0.89 10.35 -6.61
N ILE A 216 0.19 9.26 -6.28
CA ILE A 216 0.73 7.89 -6.38
C ILE A 216 1.13 7.50 -7.81
N TRP A 217 0.53 8.15 -8.81
CA TRP A 217 0.82 7.90 -10.22
C TRP A 217 2.14 8.54 -10.70
N ASN A 218 2.70 9.47 -9.93
CA ASN A 218 3.99 10.07 -10.23
C ASN A 218 5.13 9.18 -9.72
N GLN A 219 5.86 8.57 -10.66
CA GLN A 219 6.93 7.62 -10.35
C GLN A 219 8.08 8.26 -9.58
N ASP A 220 8.42 9.51 -9.86
CA ASP A 220 9.56 10.17 -9.21
C ASP A 220 9.23 10.52 -7.75
N ILE A 221 7.99 10.94 -7.50
CA ILE A 221 7.48 11.12 -6.14
C ILE A 221 7.51 9.78 -5.40
N CYS A 222 6.95 8.71 -5.98
CA CYS A 222 6.94 7.38 -5.36
C CYS A 222 8.37 6.85 -5.08
N LYS A 223 9.32 7.04 -6.01
CA LYS A 223 10.74 6.67 -5.79
C LYS A 223 11.34 7.46 -4.64
N SER A 224 11.18 8.79 -4.62
CA SER A 224 11.71 9.64 -3.54
C SER A 224 11.15 9.25 -2.17
N VAL A 225 9.85 8.96 -2.08
CA VAL A 225 9.16 8.57 -0.85
C VAL A 225 9.63 7.20 -0.35
N THR A 226 9.95 6.28 -1.26
CA THR A 226 10.50 4.97 -0.91
C THR A 226 11.98 5.04 -0.52
N GLU A 227 12.80 5.85 -1.21
CA GLU A 227 14.23 5.99 -0.94
C GLU A 227 14.50 6.74 0.37
N ASN A 228 13.70 7.76 0.67
CA ASN A 228 13.84 8.59 1.86
C ASN A 228 13.10 8.03 3.09
N LYS A 229 12.66 6.77 3.04
CA LYS A 229 11.95 6.13 4.14
C LYS A 229 12.88 5.91 5.35
N ILE A 230 12.50 6.44 6.51
CA ILE A 230 13.20 6.20 7.77
C ILE A 230 13.12 4.70 8.14
N SER A 231 14.27 4.12 8.49
CA SER A 231 14.36 2.72 8.89
C SER A 231 13.59 2.43 10.19
N ASP A 232 13.06 1.21 10.34
CA ASP A 232 12.33 0.82 11.56
C ASP A 232 13.21 0.92 12.82
N GLN A 233 14.51 0.64 12.69
CA GLN A 233 15.47 0.75 13.79
C GLN A 233 15.67 2.21 14.22
N ASP A 234 15.85 3.12 13.27
CA ASP A 234 16.02 4.54 13.57
C ASP A 234 14.73 5.14 14.16
N LEU A 235 13.57 4.72 13.65
CA LEU A 235 12.28 5.14 14.20
C LEU A 235 12.08 4.66 15.64
N ASN A 236 12.42 3.40 15.93
CA ASN A 236 12.37 2.86 17.29
C ASN A 236 13.39 3.52 18.23
N ARG A 237 14.59 3.84 17.74
CA ARG A 237 15.58 4.60 18.50
C ARG A 237 15.04 5.97 18.88
N LYS A 238 14.49 6.72 17.91
CA LYS A 238 13.85 8.03 18.17
C LYS A 238 12.70 7.94 19.18
N ARG A 239 11.90 6.86 19.15
CA ARG A 239 10.88 6.63 20.20
C ARG A 239 11.48 6.40 21.59
N SER A 240 12.61 5.71 21.68
CA SER A 240 13.27 5.44 22.98
C SER A 240 13.99 6.65 23.57
N GLU A 241 14.32 7.64 22.74
CA GLU A 241 14.93 8.92 23.14
C GLU A 241 13.89 9.88 23.77
N LEU A 242 12.59 9.61 23.59
CA LEU A 242 11.53 10.39 24.23
C LEU A 242 11.56 10.20 25.75
N LEU A 243 11.66 11.32 26.48
CA LEU A 243 11.75 11.33 27.94
C LEU A 243 10.45 10.87 28.62
N VAL A 244 9.30 11.02 27.94
CA VAL A 244 7.98 10.71 28.49
C VAL A 244 7.48 9.39 27.90
N PRO A 245 7.37 8.30 28.69
CA PRO A 245 6.78 7.06 28.23
C PRO A 245 5.35 7.26 27.73
N GLY A 246 5.04 6.73 26.55
CA GLY A 246 3.71 6.82 25.94
C GLY A 246 3.39 8.13 25.23
N SER A 247 4.32 9.10 25.21
CA SER A 247 4.19 10.29 24.36
C SER A 247 4.28 9.94 22.87
N GLN A 248 3.59 10.71 22.03
CA GLN A 248 3.63 10.52 20.59
C GLN A 248 4.93 11.11 20.01
N LEU A 249 5.59 10.35 19.13
CA LEU A 249 6.78 10.82 18.42
C LEU A 249 6.38 11.90 17.41
N VAL A 250 7.03 13.07 17.46
CA VAL A 250 6.87 14.14 16.47
C VAL A 250 8.17 14.29 15.71
N LEU A 251 8.15 13.95 14.41
CA LEU A 251 9.32 14.05 13.53
C LEU A 251 9.42 15.42 12.84
N GLY A 252 8.37 16.24 12.91
CA GLY A 252 8.30 17.55 12.26
C GLY A 252 8.53 17.43 10.75
N PRO A 253 9.43 18.25 10.15
CA PRO A 253 9.64 18.30 8.70
C PRO A 253 10.29 17.03 8.12
N GLN A 254 10.83 16.16 8.98
CA GLN A 254 11.44 14.88 8.59
C GLN A 254 10.39 13.74 8.50
N GLU A 255 9.13 14.02 8.80
CA GLU A 255 8.05 13.06 8.63
C GLU A 255 7.86 12.71 7.15
N SER A 256 7.76 11.41 6.84
CA SER A 256 7.44 10.98 5.50
C SER A 256 6.00 11.32 5.15
N LYS A 257 5.83 11.99 4.02
CA LYS A 257 4.53 12.26 3.41
C LYS A 257 4.34 11.23 2.30
N ILE A 258 3.30 10.42 2.38
CA ILE A 258 3.09 9.27 1.50
C ILE A 258 1.77 9.44 0.74
N PRO A 259 1.78 9.55 -0.60
CA PRO A 259 0.56 9.56 -1.36
C PRO A 259 -0.03 8.15 -1.43
N ILE A 260 -1.33 8.04 -1.18
CA ILE A 260 -2.10 6.81 -1.26
C ILE A 260 -3.36 7.03 -2.11
N LEU A 261 -4.00 5.93 -2.50
CA LEU A 261 -5.31 5.95 -3.14
C LEU A 261 -6.24 4.99 -2.41
N LEU A 262 -7.41 5.48 -2.03
CA LEU A 262 -8.46 4.69 -1.42
C LEU A 262 -9.54 4.44 -2.46
N ILE A 263 -9.85 3.16 -2.70
CA ILE A 263 -10.89 2.74 -3.64
C ILE A 263 -11.94 1.95 -2.85
N GLN A 264 -13.17 2.42 -2.84
CA GLN A 264 -14.27 1.71 -2.22
C GLN A 264 -14.60 0.47 -3.06
N GLN A 265 -14.67 -0.68 -2.38
CA GLN A 265 -15.16 -1.91 -2.97
C GLN A 265 -16.64 -2.09 -2.61
N PRO A 266 -17.53 -2.12 -3.60
CA PRO A 266 -18.92 -2.42 -3.31
C PRO A 266 -19.04 -3.86 -2.82
N GLY A 267 -19.98 -4.07 -1.91
CA GLY A 267 -20.39 -5.41 -1.49
C GLY A 267 -21.15 -6.13 -2.61
N LYS A 268 -21.94 -7.14 -2.24
CA LYS A 268 -22.85 -7.81 -3.15
C LYS A 268 -23.90 -6.80 -3.65
N VAL A 269 -23.88 -6.52 -4.95
CA VAL A 269 -24.82 -5.60 -5.64
C VAL A 269 -25.95 -6.39 -6.32
N THR A 270 -25.62 -7.57 -6.85
CA THR A 270 -26.55 -8.44 -7.58
C THR A 270 -27.17 -9.50 -6.67
N GLY A 271 -28.49 -9.67 -6.76
CA GLY A 271 -29.28 -10.60 -5.96
C GLY A 271 -29.78 -9.97 -4.67
N GLU A 272 -31.01 -10.30 -4.28
CA GLU A 272 -31.76 -9.64 -3.20
C GLU A 272 -31.28 -10.02 -1.79
N GLU A 273 -30.57 -11.14 -1.65
CA GLU A 273 -30.05 -11.60 -0.37
C GLU A 273 -28.80 -10.82 0.08
N ARG A 274 -28.87 -10.16 1.23
CA ARG A 274 -27.75 -9.49 1.93
C ARG A 274 -26.99 -8.47 1.04
N LEU A 275 -27.71 -7.45 0.57
CA LEU A 275 -27.13 -6.32 -0.15
C LEU A 275 -25.98 -5.68 0.64
N GLY A 276 -24.89 -5.33 -0.06
CA GLY A 276 -23.73 -4.69 0.56
C GLY A 276 -22.79 -5.63 1.34
N TRP A 277 -23.07 -6.95 1.35
CA TRP A 277 -22.19 -7.92 1.99
C TRP A 277 -20.79 -7.94 1.32
N GLY A 278 -19.74 -7.93 2.12
CA GLY A 278 -18.36 -7.96 1.61
C GLY A 278 -17.86 -6.62 1.07
N SER A 279 -18.52 -5.51 1.45
CA SER A 279 -18.03 -4.16 1.20
C SER A 279 -16.75 -3.85 1.99
N GLY A 280 -15.95 -2.93 1.46
CA GLY A 280 -14.65 -2.62 2.02
C GLY A 280 -13.89 -1.57 1.23
N TRP A 281 -12.59 -1.52 1.43
CA TRP A 281 -11.66 -0.56 0.83
C TRP A 281 -10.43 -1.26 0.29
N ASP A 282 -10.00 -0.88 -0.91
CA ASP A 282 -8.64 -1.11 -1.35
C ASP A 282 -7.78 0.11 -1.03
N VAL A 283 -6.62 -0.14 -0.43
CA VAL A 283 -5.59 0.87 -0.17
C VAL A 283 -4.44 0.60 -1.13
N LEU A 284 -4.21 1.52 -2.05
CA LEU A 284 -3.06 1.50 -2.94
C LEU A 284 -1.94 2.33 -2.33
N LEU A 285 -0.72 1.78 -2.31
CA LEU A 285 0.44 2.43 -1.71
C LEU A 285 1.73 2.13 -2.48
N PRO A 286 2.73 3.04 -2.44
CA PRO A 286 4.01 2.83 -3.12
C PRO A 286 4.77 1.60 -2.61
N LYS A 287 5.58 0.97 -3.47
CA LYS A 287 6.47 -0.13 -3.04
C LYS A 287 7.37 0.31 -1.88
N GLY A 288 7.67 -0.62 -0.97
CA GLY A 288 8.47 -0.36 0.23
C GLY A 288 7.69 0.14 1.45
N TRP A 289 6.43 0.57 1.29
CA TRP A 289 5.57 0.98 2.40
C TRP A 289 4.65 -0.13 2.92
N GLY A 290 4.65 -1.32 2.31
CA GLY A 290 3.78 -2.44 2.67
C GLY A 290 3.74 -2.75 4.17
N MET A 291 4.86 -3.16 4.76
CA MET A 291 4.90 -3.50 6.20
C MET A 291 4.67 -2.29 7.12
N ALA A 292 5.06 -1.09 6.69
CA ALA A 292 4.86 0.13 7.47
C ALA A 292 3.38 0.47 7.65
N PHE A 293 2.54 0.19 6.64
CA PHE A 293 1.09 0.32 6.72
C PHE A 293 0.44 -0.91 7.35
N TRP A 294 0.96 -2.11 7.07
CA TRP A 294 0.40 -3.36 7.58
C TRP A 294 0.30 -3.41 9.11
N ILE A 295 1.40 -3.11 9.80
CA ILE A 295 1.46 -3.24 11.27
C ILE A 295 0.45 -2.32 11.99
N PRO A 296 0.33 -1.02 11.66
CA PRO A 296 -0.71 -0.15 12.21
C PRO A 296 -2.14 -0.68 12.02
N LEU A 297 -2.47 -1.23 10.85
CA LEU A 297 -3.81 -1.80 10.59
C LEU A 297 -4.09 -3.01 11.51
N ILE A 298 -3.10 -3.89 11.72
CA ILE A 298 -3.22 -5.02 12.65
C ILE A 298 -3.36 -4.54 14.09
N TYR A 299 -2.64 -3.48 14.49
CA TYR A 299 -2.75 -2.91 15.84
C TYR A 299 -4.12 -2.29 16.13
N ARG A 300 -4.86 -1.89 15.09
CA ARG A 300 -6.25 -1.44 15.15
C ARG A 300 -7.28 -2.58 15.04
N GLY A 301 -6.82 -3.83 15.05
CA GLY A 301 -7.68 -5.01 15.14
C GLY A 301 -8.07 -5.63 13.80
N ALA A 302 -7.43 -5.23 12.69
CA ALA A 302 -7.58 -5.93 11.42
C ALA A 302 -7.09 -7.38 11.55
N ARG A 303 -7.85 -8.31 10.96
CA ARG A 303 -7.48 -9.72 10.86
C ARG A 303 -7.10 -10.03 9.41
N VAL A 304 -6.15 -10.94 9.26
CA VAL A 304 -5.57 -11.30 7.96
C VAL A 304 -6.17 -12.61 7.50
N GLY A 305 -6.69 -12.62 6.27
CA GLY A 305 -7.10 -13.82 5.55
C GLY A 305 -6.10 -14.15 4.44
N GLY A 306 -6.00 -15.43 4.08
CA GLY A 306 -5.16 -15.88 2.97
C GLY A 306 -5.93 -16.05 1.67
N LEU A 307 -5.38 -16.83 0.73
CA LEU A 307 -6.08 -17.21 -0.51
C LEU A 307 -7.40 -17.94 -0.21
N LYS A 308 -7.46 -18.75 0.85
CA LYS A 308 -8.68 -19.45 1.25
C LYS A 308 -9.81 -18.47 1.58
N GLU A 309 -9.54 -17.45 2.40
CA GLU A 309 -10.52 -16.41 2.70
C GLU A 309 -10.93 -15.61 1.45
N ALA A 310 -10.01 -15.35 0.52
CA ALA A 310 -10.34 -14.68 -0.75
C ALA A 310 -11.28 -15.51 -1.62
N LEU A 311 -11.06 -16.83 -1.68
CA LEU A 311 -11.94 -17.78 -2.37
C LEU A 311 -13.31 -17.83 -1.69
N MET A 312 -13.36 -18.06 -0.37
CA MET A 312 -14.60 -18.09 0.41
C MET A 312 -15.38 -16.77 0.28
N HIS A 313 -14.67 -15.64 0.27
CA HIS A 313 -15.27 -14.33 0.06
C HIS A 313 -15.99 -14.26 -1.28
N SER A 314 -15.35 -14.70 -2.36
CA SER A 314 -15.94 -14.68 -3.70
C SER A 314 -17.16 -15.61 -3.79
N GLN A 315 -17.05 -16.83 -3.24
CA GLN A 315 -18.14 -17.80 -3.19
C GLN A 315 -19.36 -17.29 -2.42
N TYR A 316 -19.16 -16.72 -1.23
CA TYR A 316 -20.25 -16.13 -0.45
C TYR A 316 -20.82 -14.87 -1.07
N LYS A 317 -20.02 -14.11 -1.84
CA LYS A 317 -20.51 -12.99 -2.67
C LYS A 317 -21.32 -13.48 -3.89
N ARG A 318 -21.28 -14.78 -4.19
CA ARG A 318 -21.78 -15.41 -5.42
C ARG A 318 -21.11 -14.84 -6.68
N LEU A 319 -19.81 -14.59 -6.60
CA LEU A 319 -18.99 -14.18 -7.75
C LEU A 319 -17.95 -15.25 -8.08
N PRO A 320 -17.69 -15.51 -9.37
CA PRO A 320 -16.60 -16.39 -9.78
C PRO A 320 -15.25 -15.80 -9.34
N HIS A 321 -14.35 -16.67 -8.88
CA HIS A 321 -13.01 -16.34 -8.41
C HIS A 321 -11.96 -16.58 -9.49
N ILE A 322 -11.19 -15.54 -9.81
CA ILE A 322 -10.00 -15.65 -10.65
C ILE A 322 -8.90 -16.37 -9.84
N PRO A 323 -8.13 -17.32 -10.42
CA PRO A 323 -8.10 -17.67 -11.86
C PRO A 323 -8.99 -18.86 -12.28
N GLY A 324 -9.52 -19.64 -11.34
CA GLY A 324 -10.04 -20.98 -11.65
C GLY A 324 -11.49 -21.09 -12.13
N ASP A 325 -12.37 -20.15 -11.75
CA ASP A 325 -13.81 -20.32 -11.97
C ASP A 325 -14.30 -19.93 -13.39
N PHE A 326 -13.39 -19.49 -14.26
CA PHE A 326 -13.69 -19.06 -15.63
C PHE A 326 -13.17 -20.09 -16.65
N PRO A 327 -13.99 -21.06 -17.08
CA PRO A 327 -13.54 -22.19 -17.90
C PRO A 327 -13.22 -21.82 -19.35
N ASP A 328 -13.66 -20.65 -19.80
CA ASP A 328 -13.54 -20.13 -21.15
C ASP A 328 -12.20 -19.40 -21.40
N CYS A 329 -11.48 -19.02 -20.34
CA CYS A 329 -10.20 -18.34 -20.46
C CYS A 329 -9.00 -19.30 -20.48
N PRO A 330 -7.90 -18.96 -21.19
CA PRO A 330 -6.68 -19.76 -21.18
C PRO A 330 -6.14 -20.04 -19.76
N ALA A 331 -6.22 -19.03 -18.87
CA ALA A 331 -5.81 -19.17 -17.48
C ALA A 331 -6.64 -20.20 -16.70
N GLY A 332 -7.95 -20.27 -16.95
CA GLY A 332 -8.85 -21.22 -16.32
C GLY A 332 -8.60 -22.65 -16.76
N ALA A 333 -8.33 -22.86 -18.05
CA ALA A 333 -7.96 -24.18 -18.58
C ALA A 333 -6.65 -24.70 -17.96
N LEU A 334 -5.62 -23.85 -17.88
CA LEU A 334 -4.34 -24.21 -17.23
C LEU A 334 -4.52 -24.52 -15.74
N PHE A 335 -5.31 -23.71 -15.04
CA PHE A 335 -5.60 -23.93 -13.62
C PHE A 335 -6.38 -25.23 -13.38
N ALA A 336 -7.36 -25.55 -14.24
CA ALA A 336 -8.12 -26.78 -14.17
C ALA A 336 -7.22 -28.01 -14.40
N GLU A 337 -6.28 -27.93 -15.34
CA GLU A 337 -5.29 -29.00 -15.58
C GLU A 337 -4.37 -29.20 -14.37
N GLU A 338 -3.87 -28.11 -13.76
CA GLU A 338 -3.07 -28.16 -12.54
C GLU A 338 -3.86 -28.77 -11.37
N GLN A 339 -5.12 -28.36 -11.19
CA GLN A 339 -6.00 -28.91 -10.16
C GLN A 339 -6.26 -30.41 -10.40
N ALA A 340 -6.48 -30.83 -11.64
CA ALA A 340 -6.68 -32.23 -12.00
C ALA A 340 -5.43 -33.07 -11.68
N LYS A 341 -4.22 -32.57 -11.97
CA LYS A 341 -2.95 -33.23 -11.61
C LYS A 341 -2.82 -33.40 -10.10
N ASN A 342 -3.08 -32.34 -9.33
CA ASN A 342 -3.03 -32.37 -7.88
C ASN A 342 -4.05 -33.33 -7.25
N LEU A 343 -5.25 -33.43 -7.81
CA LEU A 343 -6.28 -34.36 -7.35
C LEU A 343 -5.95 -35.82 -7.72
N LEU A 344 -5.41 -36.04 -8.92
CA LEU A 344 -4.98 -37.36 -9.35
C LEU A 344 -3.81 -37.90 -8.50
N GLU A 345 -2.87 -37.04 -8.11
CA GLU A 345 -1.78 -37.41 -7.20
C GLU A 345 -2.30 -37.84 -5.83
N LYS A 346 -3.31 -37.15 -5.28
CA LYS A 346 -3.94 -37.53 -4.01
C LYS A 346 -4.80 -38.79 -4.08
N TYR A 347 -5.30 -39.11 -5.27
CA TYR A 347 -6.12 -40.29 -5.49
C TYR A 347 -5.28 -41.58 -5.62
N LYS A 348 -4.06 -41.45 -6.16
CA LYS A 348 -3.10 -42.55 -6.30
C LYS A 348 -2.48 -42.93 -4.96
#